data_AF-A0A0Q6UFR7-F1
#
_entry.id   AF-A0A0Q6UFR7-F1
#
_cell.length_a   1.000
_cell.length_b   1.000
_cell.length_c   1.000
_cell.angle_alpha   90.00
_cell.angle_beta   90.00
_cell.angle_gamma   90.00
#
_symmetry.space_group_name_H-M   'P 1'
#
loop_
_entity.id
_entity.type
_entity.pdbx_description
1 polymer ?
#
loop_
_entity_poly.entity_id
_entity_poly.type
_entity_poly.pdbx_seq_one_letter_code
_entity_poly.pdbx_strand_id
1 'polypeptide(L)'
;MRLRVLLTNGKRTVDLIWLDHNGTDIYYGGVGWSDKTSYHASGIRHRKARDGTLSPIQRHHRLDSFSGQLQLCVFGFHTKFVESDAATPYKGKKGDSVIFLDSRSLPDQVGVSLGLLEAGAYAAMLPIHQHLDLRLIHLATNTTPWIYVAINAINGQD
;
A
#
# COMPACT_ATOMS: atom_id res chain seq x y z
N MET A 1 10.27 8.46 -4.22
CA MET A 1 10.33 7.17 -3.52
C MET A 1 9.38 6.18 -4.18
N ARG A 2 9.89 5.05 -4.63
CA ARG A 2 9.12 3.93 -5.17
C ARG A 2 9.10 2.77 -4.19
N LEU A 3 7.91 2.39 -3.74
CA LEU A 3 7.68 1.24 -2.88
C LEU A 3 6.95 0.14 -3.63
N ARG A 4 7.33 -1.12 -3.37
CA ARG A 4 6.66 -2.30 -3.91
C ARG A 4 6.41 -3.32 -2.81
N VAL A 5 5.25 -3.95 -2.85
CA VAL A 5 4.91 -5.11 -2.02
C VAL A 5 4.81 -6.32 -2.94
N LEU A 6 5.65 -7.32 -2.68
CA LEU A 6 5.76 -8.54 -3.46
C LEU A 6 5.27 -9.72 -2.62
N LEU A 7 4.65 -10.70 -3.27
CA LEU A 7 4.26 -11.97 -2.66
C LEU A 7 5.07 -13.10 -3.27
N THR A 8 5.66 -13.95 -2.43
CA THR A 8 6.46 -15.09 -2.86
C THR A 8 6.09 -16.36 -2.13
N ASN A 9 6.19 -17.52 -2.80
CA ASN A 9 6.11 -18.83 -2.18
C ASN A 9 7.47 -19.57 -2.15
N GLY A 10 8.57 -18.83 -2.40
CA GLY A 10 9.92 -19.38 -2.53
C GLY A 10 10.26 -19.97 -3.90
N LYS A 11 9.27 -20.18 -4.79
CA LYS A 11 9.48 -20.61 -6.19
C LYS A 11 9.08 -19.53 -7.20
N ARG A 12 7.97 -18.84 -6.93
CA ARG A 12 7.41 -17.77 -7.75
C ARG A 12 7.25 -16.53 -6.89
N THR A 13 7.49 -15.37 -7.50
CA THR A 13 7.28 -14.06 -6.89
C THR A 13 6.44 -13.19 -7.81
N VAL A 14 5.37 -12.62 -7.28
CA VAL A 14 4.43 -11.75 -8.00
C VAL A 14 4.40 -10.37 -7.36
N ASP A 15 4.10 -9.38 -8.19
CA ASP A 15 3.97 -7.99 -7.77
C ASP A 15 2.52 -7.73 -7.35
N LEU A 16 2.31 -7.28 -6.12
CA LEU A 16 0.97 -7.04 -5.60
C LEU A 16 0.59 -5.58 -5.72
N ILE A 17 1.38 -4.72 -5.09
CA ILE A 17 1.05 -3.32 -4.84
C ILE A 17 2.27 -2.48 -5.14
N TRP A 18 2.04 -1.32 -5.74
CA TRP A 18 3.07 -0.31 -5.94
C TRP A 18 2.60 1.03 -5.39
N LEU A 19 3.58 1.82 -4.95
CA LEU A 19 3.41 3.23 -4.63
C LEU A 19 4.59 4.01 -5.20
N ASP A 20 4.31 5.18 -5.77
CA ASP A 20 5.30 6.14 -6.24
C ASP A 20 5.01 7.52 -5.64
N HIS A 21 5.95 8.05 -4.88
CA HIS A 21 5.95 9.42 -4.36
C HIS A 21 6.99 10.22 -5.14
N ASN A 22 6.56 11.12 -6.02
CA ASN A 22 7.49 11.86 -6.90
C ASN A 22 8.05 13.15 -6.27
N GLY A 23 7.62 13.49 -5.06
CA GLY A 23 8.00 14.71 -4.34
C GLY A 23 6.82 15.68 -4.19
N THR A 24 5.86 15.62 -5.10
CA THR A 24 4.68 16.48 -5.13
C THR A 24 3.39 15.70 -4.94
N ASP A 25 3.28 14.55 -5.60
CA ASP A 25 2.10 13.70 -5.62
C ASP A 25 2.48 12.26 -5.27
N ILE A 26 1.48 11.51 -4.81
CA ILE A 26 1.57 10.09 -4.48
C ILE A 26 0.61 9.33 -5.38
N TYR A 27 1.11 8.28 -6.05
CA TYR A 27 0.32 7.38 -6.87
C TYR A 27 0.44 5.97 -6.35
N TYR A 28 -0.65 5.21 -6.33
CA TYR A 28 -0.65 3.86 -5.80
C TYR A 28 -1.75 2.99 -6.41
N GLY A 29 -1.58 1.68 -6.32
CA GLY A 29 -2.55 0.70 -6.80
C GLY A 29 -2.04 -0.73 -6.79
N GLY A 30 -2.93 -1.67 -7.12
CA GLY A 30 -2.56 -3.05 -7.41
C GLY A 30 -1.88 -3.16 -8.77
N VAL A 31 -0.91 -4.09 -8.89
CA VAL A 31 -0.26 -4.36 -10.18
C VAL A 31 -1.15 -5.22 -11.05
N GLY A 32 -1.32 -4.81 -12.31
CA GLY A 32 -2.27 -5.42 -13.24
C GLY A 32 -3.70 -4.87 -13.11
N TRP A 33 -3.98 -4.02 -12.12
CA TRP A 33 -5.28 -3.39 -11.97
C TRP A 33 -5.40 -2.18 -12.90
N SER A 34 -6.57 -2.02 -13.50
CA SER A 34 -6.84 -0.93 -14.45
C SER A 34 -7.08 0.39 -13.74
N ASP A 35 -7.60 0.35 -12.52
CA ASP A 35 -7.83 1.53 -11.71
C ASP A 35 -6.62 1.86 -10.85
N LYS A 36 -6.39 3.16 -10.68
CA LYS A 36 -5.28 3.71 -9.90
C LYS A 36 -5.79 4.83 -9.04
N THR A 37 -5.17 5.01 -7.89
CA THR A 37 -5.51 6.14 -7.01
C THR A 37 -4.30 7.06 -6.87
N SER A 38 -4.57 8.35 -6.75
CA SER A 38 -3.55 9.36 -6.44
C SER A 38 -3.97 10.21 -5.26
N TYR A 39 -2.97 10.77 -4.58
CA TYR A 39 -3.07 11.82 -3.58
C TYR A 39 -2.17 12.97 -4.02
N HIS A 40 -2.75 14.13 -4.29
CA HIS A 40 -2.00 15.25 -4.83
C HIS A 40 -1.50 16.20 -3.74
N ALA A 41 -0.51 17.03 -4.07
CA ALA A 41 -0.02 18.10 -3.18
C ALA A 41 -1.14 18.94 -2.56
N SER A 42 -2.23 19.17 -3.31
CA SER A 42 -3.41 19.92 -2.88
C SER A 42 -4.26 19.23 -1.80
N GLY A 43 -3.96 17.97 -1.45
CA GLY A 43 -4.76 17.16 -0.53
C GLY A 43 -5.95 16.45 -1.20
N ILE A 44 -6.12 16.60 -2.52
CA ILE A 44 -7.21 15.93 -3.25
C ILE A 44 -6.77 14.52 -3.63
N ARG A 45 -7.65 13.55 -3.37
CA ARG A 45 -7.52 12.17 -3.85
C ARG A 45 -8.34 11.96 -5.12
N HIS A 46 -7.74 11.34 -6.14
CA HIS A 46 -8.45 10.97 -7.36
C HIS A 46 -8.42 9.46 -7.58
N ARG A 47 -9.49 8.92 -8.14
CA ARG A 47 -9.50 7.60 -8.77
C ARG A 47 -9.38 7.81 -10.27
N LYS A 48 -8.41 7.15 -10.89
CA LYS A 48 -8.33 6.99 -12.33
C LYS A 48 -9.04 5.70 -12.72
N ALA A 49 -10.12 5.81 -13.47
CA ALA A 49 -10.83 4.67 -14.04
C ALA A 49 -10.07 4.09 -15.26
N ARG A 50 -10.53 2.93 -15.74
CA ARG A 50 -9.89 2.19 -16.84
C ARG A 50 -9.85 2.97 -18.17
N ASP A 51 -10.87 3.79 -18.41
CA ASP A 51 -10.99 4.69 -19.56
C ASP A 51 -10.08 5.94 -19.45
N GLY A 52 -9.41 6.10 -18.32
CA GLY A 52 -8.53 7.23 -18.03
C GLY A 52 -9.21 8.38 -17.31
N THR A 53 -10.53 8.32 -17.09
CA THR A 53 -11.29 9.34 -16.37
C THR A 53 -10.77 9.50 -14.95
N LEU A 54 -10.51 10.75 -14.55
CA LEU A 54 -10.06 11.12 -13.20
C LEU A 54 -11.23 11.70 -12.41
N SER A 55 -11.64 11.00 -11.35
CA SER A 55 -12.73 11.44 -10.49
C SER A 55 -12.21 11.76 -9.09
N PRO A 56 -12.50 12.94 -8.52
CA PRO A 56 -12.16 13.23 -7.14
C PRO A 56 -12.95 12.30 -6.22
N ILE A 57 -12.27 11.72 -5.23
CA ILE A 57 -12.88 10.82 -4.23
C ILE A 57 -13.08 11.58 -2.93
N GLN A 58 -12.06 12.31 -2.50
CA GLN A 58 -12.01 12.94 -1.18
C GLN A 58 -10.99 14.08 -1.16
N ARG A 59 -11.18 15.04 -0.25
CA ARG A 59 -10.21 16.09 0.06
C ARG A 59 -9.72 15.92 1.51
N HIS A 60 -8.42 16.06 1.69
CA HIS A 60 -7.68 15.97 2.96
C HIS A 60 -6.70 17.15 3.08
N HIS A 61 -5.83 17.11 4.09
CA HIS A 61 -4.73 18.07 4.27
C HIS A 61 -3.77 18.05 3.09
N ARG A 62 -3.12 19.18 2.81
CA ARG A 62 -2.07 19.23 1.80
C ARG A 62 -0.88 18.35 2.23
N LEU A 63 -0.12 17.83 1.27
CA LEU A 63 1.05 16.99 1.57
C LEU A 63 2.14 17.80 2.31
N ASP A 64 2.36 19.05 1.92
CA ASP A 64 3.34 19.95 2.53
C ASP A 64 3.02 20.36 3.98
N SER A 65 1.76 20.18 4.40
CA SER A 65 1.27 20.54 5.73
C SER A 65 0.55 19.35 6.40
N PHE A 66 0.90 18.12 6.05
CA PHE A 66 0.23 16.93 6.55
C PHE A 66 0.58 16.70 8.03
N SER A 67 -0.44 16.53 8.87
CA SER A 67 -0.31 16.20 10.29
C SER A 67 -1.21 15.01 10.65
N GLY A 68 -0.76 14.19 11.59
CA GLY A 68 -1.44 12.98 12.04
C GLY A 68 -1.18 11.74 11.16
N GLN A 69 -2.23 10.96 10.93
CA GLN A 69 -2.19 9.70 10.19
C GLN A 69 -3.36 9.66 9.21
N LEU A 70 -3.12 9.11 8.01
CA LEU A 70 -4.17 8.91 7.01
C LEU A 70 -3.97 7.60 6.29
N GLN A 71 -4.96 6.72 6.38
CA GLN A 71 -5.02 5.53 5.53
C GLN A 71 -5.43 5.90 4.11
N LEU A 72 -4.54 5.65 3.15
CA LEU A 72 -4.79 5.87 1.74
C LEU A 72 -5.66 4.74 1.17
N CYS A 73 -5.35 3.49 1.48
CA CYS A 73 -6.12 2.35 1.00
C CYS A 73 -5.78 1.08 1.79
N VAL A 74 -6.63 0.07 1.62
CA VAL A 74 -6.38 -1.30 2.05
C VAL A 74 -6.59 -2.20 0.84
N PHE A 75 -5.64 -3.10 0.60
CA PHE A 75 -5.74 -4.14 -0.41
C PHE A 75 -5.86 -5.48 0.29
N GLY A 76 -6.96 -6.20 0.04
CA GLY A 76 -7.12 -7.59 0.48
C GLY A 76 -6.70 -8.56 -0.62
N PHE A 77 -5.98 -9.62 -0.26
CA PHE A 77 -5.67 -10.70 -1.19
C PHE A 77 -5.56 -12.05 -0.50
N HIS A 78 -5.84 -13.10 -1.27
CA HIS A 78 -5.52 -14.47 -0.88
C HIS A 78 -4.04 -14.74 -1.14
N THR A 79 -3.36 -15.43 -0.22
CA THR A 79 -1.94 -15.78 -0.36
C THR A 79 -1.70 -16.77 -1.52
N LYS A 80 -2.72 -17.56 -1.89
CA LYS A 80 -2.71 -18.40 -3.10
C LYS A 80 -2.67 -17.60 -4.40
N PHE A 81 -2.86 -16.27 -4.37
CA PHE A 81 -2.77 -15.44 -5.58
C PHE A 81 -1.39 -15.53 -6.25
N VAL A 82 -0.32 -15.85 -5.51
CA VAL A 82 1.02 -16.10 -6.09
C VAL A 82 1.03 -17.24 -7.13
N GLU A 83 0.07 -18.15 -7.06
CA GLU A 83 -0.06 -19.29 -7.97
C GLU A 83 -0.93 -18.96 -9.20
N SER A 84 -1.70 -17.87 -9.16
CA SER A 84 -2.63 -17.48 -10.22
C SER A 84 -1.90 -17.04 -11.49
N ASP A 85 -2.37 -17.46 -12.67
CA ASP A 85 -1.87 -16.96 -13.95
C ASP A 85 -2.20 -15.48 -14.19
N ALA A 86 -3.21 -14.95 -13.49
CA ALA A 86 -3.54 -13.52 -13.52
C ALA A 86 -2.52 -12.66 -12.77
N ALA A 87 -1.71 -13.26 -11.88
CA ALA A 87 -0.73 -12.52 -11.09
C ALA A 87 0.48 -12.14 -11.94
N THR A 88 0.80 -10.84 -11.95
CA THR A 88 1.91 -10.29 -12.73
C THR A 88 3.26 -10.74 -12.11
N PRO A 89 4.09 -11.51 -12.84
CA PRO A 89 5.39 -11.91 -12.33
C PRO A 89 6.29 -10.71 -12.07
N TYR A 90 7.02 -10.72 -10.95
CA TYR A 90 8.01 -9.69 -10.68
C TYR A 90 9.24 -9.89 -11.59
N LYS A 91 9.57 -8.87 -12.38
CA LYS A 91 10.69 -8.88 -13.35
C LYS A 91 11.90 -8.04 -12.89
N GLY A 92 12.18 -7.98 -11.58
CA GLY A 92 13.40 -7.30 -11.07
C GLY A 92 13.41 -5.78 -11.22
N LYS A 93 12.23 -5.13 -11.24
CA LYS A 93 12.16 -3.66 -11.39
C LYS A 93 12.77 -2.96 -10.16
N LYS A 94 13.55 -1.89 -10.40
CA LYS A 94 14.09 -1.01 -9.36
C LYS A 94 12.96 -0.41 -8.52
N GLY A 95 13.04 -0.60 -7.20
CA GLY A 95 12.25 0.11 -6.19
C GLY A 95 13.20 0.61 -5.11
N ASP A 96 12.90 1.78 -4.54
CA ASP A 96 13.68 2.35 -3.44
C ASP A 96 13.43 1.56 -2.14
N SER A 97 12.22 1.00 -2.01
CA SER A 97 11.85 0.05 -0.96
C SER A 97 11.06 -1.12 -1.55
N VAL A 98 11.40 -2.34 -1.16
CA VAL A 98 10.71 -3.57 -1.58
C VAL A 98 10.41 -4.40 -0.34
N ILE A 99 9.13 -4.69 -0.14
CA ILE A 99 8.63 -5.53 0.95
C ILE A 99 8.30 -6.90 0.37
N PHE A 100 8.95 -7.95 0.87
CA PHE A 100 8.66 -9.33 0.49
C PHE A 100 7.73 -9.96 1.54
N LEU A 101 6.60 -10.46 1.06
CA LEU A 101 5.65 -11.24 1.84
C LEU A 101 5.80 -12.71 1.45
N ASP A 102 6.15 -13.57 2.40
CA ASP A 102 6.21 -15.01 2.17
C ASP A 102 4.82 -15.62 2.40
N SER A 103 4.18 -16.09 1.34
CA SER A 103 2.84 -16.67 1.37
C SER A 103 2.76 -17.90 2.28
N ARG A 104 3.88 -18.57 2.55
CA ARG A 104 3.95 -19.78 3.39
C ARG A 104 3.90 -19.45 4.88
N SER A 105 4.21 -18.21 5.26
CA SER A 105 4.20 -17.74 6.64
C SER A 105 3.01 -16.83 6.97
N LEU A 106 2.07 -16.70 6.04
CA LEU A 106 0.92 -15.80 6.15
C LEU A 106 -0.39 -16.61 6.19
N PRO A 107 -1.44 -16.09 6.84
CA PRO A 107 -2.78 -16.69 6.76
C PRO A 107 -3.32 -16.65 5.33
N ASP A 108 -4.39 -17.39 5.04
CA ASP A 108 -4.94 -17.45 3.66
C ASP A 108 -5.32 -16.07 3.13
N GLN A 109 -5.87 -15.20 3.97
CA GLN A 109 -6.22 -13.82 3.61
C GLN A 109 -5.42 -12.81 4.40
N VAL A 110 -4.88 -11.82 3.69
CA VAL A 110 -4.11 -10.72 4.29
C VAL A 110 -4.55 -9.38 3.73
N GLY A 111 -4.51 -8.38 4.60
CA GLY A 111 -4.72 -6.97 4.28
C GLY A 111 -3.38 -6.26 4.21
N VAL A 112 -3.23 -5.39 3.21
CA VAL A 112 -2.10 -4.47 3.10
C VAL A 112 -2.63 -3.06 3.05
N SER A 113 -2.44 -2.35 4.15
CA SER A 113 -2.81 -0.95 4.30
C SER A 113 -1.63 -0.06 3.91
N LEU A 114 -1.89 0.88 3.01
CA LEU A 114 -0.97 1.98 2.70
C LEU A 114 -1.48 3.26 3.34
N GLY A 115 -0.57 4.08 3.84
CA GLY A 115 -0.97 5.42 4.27
C GLY A 115 0.18 6.37 4.55
N LEU A 116 -0.22 7.54 5.06
CA LEU A 116 0.65 8.65 5.40
C LEU A 116 0.74 8.78 6.92
N LEU A 117 1.91 9.17 7.39
CA LEU A 117 2.19 9.43 8.79
C LEU A 117 3.02 10.71 8.91
N GLU A 118 2.63 11.59 9.82
CA GLU A 118 3.45 12.73 10.21
C GLU A 118 4.81 12.25 10.74
N ALA A 119 5.88 12.95 10.35
CA ALA A 119 7.22 12.56 10.76
C ALA A 119 7.36 12.58 12.29
N GLY A 120 7.82 11.48 12.87
CA GLY A 120 7.94 11.32 14.33
C GLY A 120 6.64 10.96 15.06
N ALA A 121 5.48 10.97 14.40
CA ALA A 121 4.18 10.69 15.01
C ALA A 121 3.88 9.19 15.15
N TYR A 122 4.86 8.35 15.52
CA TYR A 122 4.68 6.89 15.62
C TYR A 122 3.51 6.47 16.51
N ALA A 123 3.25 7.24 17.58
CA ALA A 123 2.13 7.00 18.48
C ALA A 123 0.76 6.97 17.77
N ALA A 124 0.61 7.69 16.65
CA ALA A 124 -0.62 7.69 15.85
C ALA A 124 -0.89 6.34 15.14
N MET A 125 0.12 5.46 15.05
CA MET A 125 -0.04 4.10 14.51
C MET A 125 -0.51 3.08 15.56
N LEU A 126 -0.38 3.38 16.85
CA LEU A 126 -0.72 2.44 17.94
C LEU A 126 -2.17 1.94 17.89
N PRO A 127 -3.20 2.77 17.62
CA PRO A 127 -4.57 2.30 17.56
C PRO A 127 -4.82 1.25 16.46
N ILE A 128 -4.03 1.27 15.38
CA ILE A 128 -4.18 0.30 14.27
C ILE A 128 -3.92 -1.14 14.77
N HIS A 129 -2.97 -1.33 15.69
CA HIS A 129 -2.68 -2.63 16.29
C HIS A 129 -3.81 -3.17 17.18
N GLN A 130 -4.70 -2.30 17.67
CA GLN A 130 -5.79 -2.70 18.56
C GLN A 130 -6.98 -3.28 17.80
N HIS A 131 -7.12 -2.92 16.52
CA HIS A 131 -8.28 -3.30 15.71
C HIS A 131 -7.95 -4.31 14.61
N LEU A 132 -6.67 -4.52 14.32
CA LEU A 132 -6.20 -5.43 13.28
C LEU A 132 -5.22 -6.44 13.87
N ASP A 133 -5.28 -7.69 13.42
CA ASP A 133 -4.22 -8.69 13.68
C ASP A 133 -2.98 -8.31 12.85
N LEU A 134 -2.24 -7.32 13.36
CA LEU A 134 -1.14 -6.70 12.66
C LEU A 134 0.13 -7.54 12.77
N ARG A 135 0.69 -7.89 11.61
CA ARG A 135 1.88 -8.74 11.48
C ARG A 135 3.15 -7.95 11.20
N LEU A 136 3.05 -6.83 10.49
CA LEU A 136 4.20 -6.00 10.12
C LEU A 136 3.76 -4.55 9.96
N ILE A 137 4.57 -3.61 10.42
CA ILE A 137 4.57 -2.22 9.93
C ILE A 137 5.95 -1.93 9.35
N HIS A 138 5.96 -1.42 8.12
CA HIS A 138 7.13 -0.80 7.51
C HIS A 138 6.89 0.70 7.39
N LEU A 139 7.87 1.50 7.81
CA LEU A 139 7.86 2.96 7.66
C LEU A 139 8.97 3.38 6.69
N ALA A 140 8.59 4.05 5.61
CA ALA A 140 9.51 4.72 4.72
C ALA A 140 9.64 6.19 5.15
N THR A 141 10.80 6.52 5.72
CA THR A 141 11.08 7.81 6.38
C THR A 141 11.85 8.79 5.50
N ASN A 142 12.15 8.42 4.26
CA ASN A 142 12.83 9.25 3.26
C ASN A 142 11.88 10.13 2.43
N THR A 143 10.61 10.23 2.81
CA THR A 143 9.61 11.15 2.25
C THR A 143 9.04 12.05 3.35
N THR A 144 8.31 13.09 3.00
CA THR A 144 7.53 13.88 3.95
C THR A 144 6.18 14.21 3.32
N PRO A 145 5.04 13.73 3.89
CA PRO A 145 4.94 12.89 5.09
C PRO A 145 5.61 11.50 4.91
N TRP A 146 5.84 10.80 6.03
CA TRP A 146 6.30 9.41 5.99
C TRP A 146 5.23 8.53 5.38
N ILE A 147 5.65 7.44 4.74
CA ILE A 147 4.74 6.44 4.18
C ILE A 147 4.79 5.20 5.06
N TYR A 148 3.63 4.70 5.47
CA TYR A 148 3.55 3.42 6.15
C TYR A 148 2.94 2.34 5.24
N VAL A 149 3.40 1.11 5.44
CA VAL A 149 2.80 -0.11 4.93
C VAL A 149 2.54 -1.02 6.12
N ALA A 150 1.27 -1.35 6.36
CA ALA A 150 0.86 -2.24 7.43
C ALA A 150 0.28 -3.53 6.83
N ILE A 151 0.74 -4.67 7.33
CA ILE A 151 0.29 -6.00 6.90
C ILE A 151 -0.49 -6.62 8.05
N ASN A 152 -1.75 -6.98 7.82
CA ASN A 152 -2.60 -7.62 8.82
C ASN A 152 -3.19 -8.93 8.30
N ALA A 153 -3.48 -9.86 9.19
CA ALA A 153 -4.36 -10.98 8.87
C ALA A 153 -5.78 -10.47 8.66
N ILE A 154 -6.49 -11.05 7.70
CA ILE A 154 -7.94 -10.92 7.60
C ILE A 154 -8.50 -12.25 8.11
N ASN A 155 -8.90 -12.26 9.37
CA ASN A 155 -9.62 -13.41 9.90
C ASN A 155 -11.01 -13.37 9.27
N GLY A 156 -11.38 -14.44 8.57
CA GLY A 156 -12.77 -14.61 8.14
C GLY A 156 -13.65 -14.46 9.38
N GLN A 157 -14.63 -13.57 9.32
CA GLN A 157 -15.75 -13.69 10.25
C GLN A 157 -16.47 -14.97 9.82
N ASP A 158 -16.32 -16.03 10.61
CA ASP A 158 -17.17 -17.22 10.53
C ASP A 158 -18.66 -16.83 10.70
#